data_AF-A0AAD9K970-F1
#
_entry.id   AF-A0AAD9K970-F1
#
_cell.length_a   1.000
_cell.length_b   1.000
_cell.length_c   1.000
_cell.angle_alpha   90.00
_cell.angle_beta   90.00
_cell.angle_gamma   90.00
#
_symmetry.space_group_name_H-M   'P 1'
#
loop_
_entity.id
_entity.type
_entity.pdbx_description
1 polymer ?
#
loop_
_entity_poly.entity_id
_entity_poly.type
_entity_poly.pdbx_seq_one_letter_code
_entity_poly.pdbx_strand_id
1 'polypeptide(L)' 'MEDLLQAVNQLSYQNKTMLGHQLDDMLISCNYGSKHCDVNNFTSSFNYALGNCYSFNELERHI' A
#
# COMPACT_ATOMS: atom_id res chain seq x y z
N MET A 1 -4.46 6.18 -22.32
CA MET A 1 -4.00 5.60 -21.04
C MET A 1 -2.93 6.49 -20.39
N GLU A 2 -2.02 7.09 -21.16
CA GLU A 2 -1.08 8.09 -20.64
C GLU A 2 -1.76 9.29 -19.96
N ASP A 3 -2.87 9.78 -20.54
CA ASP A 3 -3.63 10.91 -19.97
C ASP A 3 -4.15 10.63 -18.55
N LEU A 4 -4.53 9.38 -18.27
CA LEU A 4 -5.05 8.98 -16.97
C LEU A 4 -3.93 8.95 -15.92
N LEU A 5 -2.76 8.42 -16.29
CA LEU A 5 -1.59 8.37 -15.42
C LEU A 5 -1.12 9.78 -15.06
N GLN A 6 -1.14 10.70 -16.03
CA GLN A 6 -0.77 12.09 -15.83
C GLN A 6 -1.76 12.82 -14.92
N ALA A 7 -3.07 12.58 -15.10
CA ALA A 7 -4.11 13.12 -14.23
C ALA A 7 -3.95 12.62 -12.78
N VAL A 8 -3.70 11.32 -12.58
CA VAL A 8 -3.47 10.74 -11.24
C VAL A 8 -2.23 11.32 -10.58
N ASN A 9 -1.16 11.56 -11.34
CA ASN A 9 0.08 12.14 -10.80
C ASN A 9 -0.09 13.58 -10.31
N GLN A 10 -1.06 14.33 -10.81
CA GLN A 10 -1.37 15.69 -10.36
C GLN A 10 -2.21 15.74 -9.07
N LEU A 11 -2.75 14.61 -8.62
CA LEU A 11 -3.53 14.54 -7.39
C LEU A 11 -2.65 14.67 -6.13
N SER A 12 -3.26 15.10 -5.03
CA SER A 12 -2.63 15.06 -3.70
C SER A 12 -2.31 13.61 -3.30
N TYR A 13 -1.36 13.43 -2.37
CA TYR A 13 -1.02 12.11 -1.84
C TYR A 13 -2.26 11.38 -1.30
N GLN A 14 -3.08 12.07 -0.50
CA GLN A 14 -4.31 11.49 0.07
C GLN A 14 -5.28 11.02 -1.02
N ASN A 15 -5.48 11.83 -2.07
CA ASN A 15 -6.36 11.45 -3.17
C ASN A 15 -5.80 10.28 -3.98
N LYS A 16 -4.48 10.24 -4.20
CA LYS A 16 -3.81 9.10 -4.83
C LYS A 16 -4.05 7.81 -4.05
N THR A 17 -3.88 7.85 -2.73
CA THR A 17 -4.02 6.65 -1.91
C THR A 17 -5.47 6.22 -1.72
N MET A 18 -6.44 7.13 -1.82
CA MET A 18 -7.87 6.78 -1.79
C MET A 18 -8.35 6.05 -3.05
N LEU A 19 -7.68 6.25 -4.19
CA LEU A 19 -8.05 5.63 -5.47
C LEU A 19 -7.36 4.28 -5.71
N GLY A 20 -6.27 4.00 -4.99
CA GLY A 20 -5.57 2.71 -5.05
C GLY A 20 -6.31 1.61 -4.30
N HIS A 21 -5.82 0.37 -4.42
CA HIS A 21 -6.34 -0.73 -3.61
C HIS A 21 -6.07 -0.50 -2.13
N GLN A 22 -7.09 -0.71 -1.31
CA GLN A 22 -7.00 -0.64 0.14
C GLN A 22 -6.54 -1.99 0.68
N LEU A 23 -5.68 -1.98 1.70
CA LEU A 23 -5.09 -3.21 2.23
C LEU A 23 -6.15 -4.17 2.79
N ASP A 24 -7.16 -3.64 3.47
CA ASP A 24 -8.25 -4.44 4.06
C ASP A 24 -9.03 -5.23 3.00
N ASP A 25 -9.11 -4.71 1.76
CA ASP A 25 -9.74 -5.40 0.63
C ASP A 25 -8.79 -6.38 -0.07
N MET A 26 -7.50 -6.07 -0.11
CA MET A 26 -6.48 -6.86 -0.82
C MET A 26 -5.96 -8.04 0.03
N LEU A 27 -5.82 -7.86 1.35
CA LEU A 27 -5.20 -8.82 2.25
C LEU A 27 -6.22 -9.84 2.74
N ILE A 28 -6.36 -10.94 1.99
CA ILE A 28 -7.29 -12.02 2.35
C ILE A 28 -6.82 -12.82 3.57
N SER A 29 -5.51 -13.06 3.69
CA SER A 29 -4.92 -13.77 4.84
C SER A 29 -3.45 -13.42 4.99
N CYS A 30 -2.98 -13.25 6.22
CA CYS A 30 -1.57 -13.05 6.53
C CYS A 30 -1.12 -14.04 7.61
N ASN A 31 -0.02 -14.73 7.33
CA ASN A 31 0.67 -15.58 8.29
C ASN A 31 2.18 -15.41 8.10
N TYR A 32 2.87 -15.12 9.20
CA TYR A 32 4.33 -15.05 9.24
C TYR A 32 4.86 -16.06 10.26
N GLY A 33 5.29 -17.23 9.76
CA GLY A 33 5.72 -18.35 10.58
C GLY A 33 4.55 -19.01 11.33
N SER A 34 4.49 -18.80 12.64
CA SER A 34 3.38 -19.25 13.49
C SER A 34 2.58 -18.08 14.08
N LYS A 35 2.89 -16.84 13.67
CA LYS A 35 2.19 -15.63 14.13
C LYS A 35 1.15 -15.22 13.10
N HIS A 36 -0.05 -14.95 13.60
CA HIS A 36 -1.06 -14.24 12.84
C HIS A 36 -0.60 -12.79 12.63
N CYS A 37 -0.70 -12.31 11.41
CA CYS A 37 -0.51 -10.90 11.07
C CYS A 37 -1.79 -10.35 10.46
N ASP A 38 -1.93 -9.04 10.53
CA ASP A 38 -3.04 -8.30 9.94
C ASP A 38 -2.55 -7.00 9.29
N VAL A 39 -3.50 -6.20 8.83
CA VAL A 39 -3.26 -4.95 8.11
C VAL A 39 -2.42 -3.93 8.89
N ASN A 40 -2.42 -4.00 10.23
CA ASN A 40 -1.64 -3.11 11.09
C ASN A 40 -0.15 -3.46 11.11
N ASN A 41 0.25 -4.62 10.57
CA ASN A 41 1.67 -5.00 10.46
C ASN A 41 2.33 -4.48 9.17
N PHE A 42 1.60 -3.73 8.35
CA PHE A 42 2.09 -3.21 7.08
C PHE A 42 2.24 -1.69 7.14
N THR A 43 3.29 -1.18 6.52
CA THR A 43 3.46 0.25 6.23
C THR A 43 3.00 0.53 4.81
N SER A 44 2.26 1.63 4.60
CA SER A 44 1.80 2.04 3.28
C SER A 44 2.75 3.04 2.63
N SER A 45 2.95 2.88 1.32
CA SER A 45 3.66 3.84 0.46
C SER A 45 2.95 3.92 -0.90
N PHE A 46 3.15 5.02 -1.63
CA PHE A 46 2.57 5.17 -2.96
C PHE A 46 3.66 5.07 -4.03
N ASN A 47 3.40 4.24 -5.05
CA ASN A 47 4.20 4.16 -6.26
C ASN A 47 3.37 4.63 -7.47
N TYR A 48 3.91 5.50 -8.30
CA TYR A 48 3.17 6.09 -9.44
C TYR A 48 2.73 5.09 -10.51
N ALA A 49 3.41 3.94 -10.61
CA ALA A 49 3.10 2.89 -11.58
C ALA A 49 2.27 1.76 -10.96
N LEU A 50 2.41 1.51 -9.66
CA LEU A 50 1.79 0.36 -8.96
C LEU A 50 0.62 0.74 -8.04
N GLY A 51 0.47 2.02 -7.69
CA GLY A 51 -0.52 2.50 -6.73
C GLY A 51 -0.07 2.32 -5.28
N ASN A 52 -1.00 1.93 -4.41
CA ASN A 52 -0.72 1.67 -2.99
C ASN A 52 0.13 0.41 -2.83
N CYS A 53 1.31 0.56 -2.25
CA CYS A 53 2.21 -0.52 -1.89
C CYS A 53 2.19 -0.70 -0.37
N TYR A 54 2.24 -1.95 0.08
CA TYR A 54 2.18 -2.30 1.50
C TYR A 54 3.37 -3.19 1.86
N SER A 55 4.21 -2.73 2.79
CA SER A 55 5.42 -3.42 3.22
C SER A 55 5.25 -4.00 4.62
N PHE A 56 5.44 -5.30 4.76
CA PHE A 56 5.47 -5.96 6.06
C PHE A 56 6.77 -5.64 6.83
N ASN A 57 6.65 -5.36 8.14
CA ASN A 57 7.77 -5.16 9.07
C ASN A 57 8.81 -4.10 8.66
N GLU A 58 8.40 -3.03 7.98
CA GLU A 58 9.33 -1.97 7.56
C GLU A 58 9.90 -1.17 8.75
N LEU A 59 9.14 -1.00 9.82
CA LEU A 59 9.57 -0.31 11.04
C LEU A 59 10.56 -1.11 11.90
N GLU A 60 10.63 -2.43 11.74
CA GLU A 60 11.58 -3.30 12.46
C GLU A 60 12.97 -3.34 11.78
N ARG A 61 13.12 -2.75 10.59
CA ARG A 61 14.33 -2.81 9.77
C ARG A 61 15.43 -1.80 10.18
N HIS A 62 15.20 -1.04 11.26
CA HIS A 62 16.11 0.00 11.79
C HIS A 62 16.58 -0.26 13.23
N ILE A 63 16.44 -1.50 13.73
CA ILE A 63 17.05 -1.96 15.00
C ILE A 63 18.27 -2.82 14.69
#